data_AF-A0AAD0NJL6-F1
#
_entry.id   AF-A0AAD0NJL6-F1
#
_cell.length_a   1.000
_cell.length_b   1.000
_cell.length_c   1.000
_cell.angle_alpha   90.00
_cell.angle_beta   90.00
_cell.angle_gamma   90.00
#
_symmetry.space_group_name_H-M   'P 1'
#
loop_
_entity.id
_entity.type
_entity.pdbx_description
1 polymer ?
#
loop_
_entity_poly.entity_id
_entity_poly.type
_entity_poly.pdbx_seq_one_letter_code
_entity_poly.pdbx_strand_id
1 'polypeptide(L)'
;MLRLGLPSKLPGEVPLLQFEAPRRVNFDGDELLVVAHEPWGRELLLCLSAGGKVIAAGDGIRKFVNGRLSSFLGFLALYEAFQEQARSGSSGPVVYSQSEMQARLEAFRRGEFQARPTEQRFNRDVAISTMAAEWTTLDPAALAEGAWWSVVLEQLEDGQI
;
A
#
# COMPACT_ATOMS: atom_id res chain seq x y z
N MET A 1 1.08 -9.41 -17.64
CA MET A 1 -0.17 -10.19 -17.63
C MET A 1 -0.53 -10.37 -16.16
N LEU A 2 -1.61 -9.72 -15.70
CA LEU A 2 -2.09 -9.84 -14.33
C LEU A 2 -2.53 -11.30 -14.14
N ARG A 3 -1.85 -12.07 -13.31
CA ARG A 3 -2.31 -13.43 -12.96
C ARG A 3 -3.38 -13.27 -11.89
N LEU A 4 -4.61 -13.64 -12.21
CA LEU A 4 -5.67 -13.92 -11.22
C LEU A 4 -6.31 -12.73 -10.51
N GLY A 5 -6.34 -11.55 -11.13
CA GLY A 5 -6.84 -10.34 -10.48
C GLY A 5 -6.01 -9.91 -9.25
N LEU A 6 -4.75 -10.32 -9.23
CA LEU A 6 -3.75 -9.91 -8.26
C LEU A 6 -2.87 -8.82 -8.88
N PRO A 7 -2.40 -7.84 -8.10
CA PRO A 7 -1.43 -6.88 -8.59
C PRO A 7 -0.15 -7.63 -8.98
N SER A 8 0.26 -7.53 -10.24
CA SER A 8 1.49 -8.20 -10.72
C SER A 8 2.77 -7.50 -10.30
N LYS A 9 2.69 -6.18 -10.08
CA LYS A 9 3.71 -5.30 -9.50
C LYS A 9 3.04 -3.95 -9.28
N LEU A 10 3.06 -3.42 -8.07
CA LEU A 10 2.51 -2.08 -7.83
C LEU A 10 3.47 -1.03 -8.39
N PRO A 11 2.99 -0.11 -9.26
CA PRO A 11 3.83 0.95 -9.77
C PRO A 11 4.03 2.03 -8.71
N GLY A 12 5.02 1.85 -7.83
CA GLY A 12 5.57 2.91 -6.95
C GLY A 12 4.57 3.96 -6.45
N GLU A 13 4.82 5.24 -6.74
CA GLU A 13 4.09 6.42 -6.22
C GLU A 13 2.63 6.59 -6.69
N VAL A 14 2.01 5.60 -7.34
CA VAL A 14 0.64 5.70 -7.86
C VAL A 14 -0.35 5.14 -6.83
N PRO A 15 -1.51 5.78 -6.60
CA PRO A 15 -2.53 5.24 -5.70
C PRO A 15 -2.89 3.81 -6.08
N LEU A 16 -3.00 2.94 -5.08
CA LEU A 16 -3.30 1.51 -5.28
C LEU A 16 -4.60 1.31 -6.07
N LEU A 17 -5.57 2.22 -5.86
CA LEU A 17 -6.90 2.17 -6.43
C LEU A 17 -7.41 3.59 -6.74
N GLN A 18 -8.21 3.68 -7.80
CA GLN A 18 -8.98 4.87 -8.13
C GLN A 18 -10.46 4.58 -7.89
N PHE A 19 -11.06 5.31 -6.96
CA PHE A 19 -12.51 5.25 -6.72
C PHE A 19 -13.28 5.85 -7.90
N GLU A 20 -14.40 5.23 -8.25
CA GLU A 20 -15.29 5.69 -9.32
C GLU A 20 -16.73 5.82 -8.85
N ALA A 21 -17.55 6.52 -9.65
CA ALA A 21 -18.97 6.60 -9.40
C ALA A 21 -19.56 5.17 -9.40
N PRO A 22 -20.29 4.75 -8.34
CA PRO A 22 -20.72 3.37 -8.23
C PRO A 22 -21.62 2.96 -9.40
N ARG A 23 -21.32 1.81 -10.00
CA ARG A 23 -22.11 1.26 -11.10
C ARG A 23 -22.34 -0.24 -10.93
N ARG A 24 -23.52 -0.71 -11.31
CA ARG A 24 -23.84 -2.12 -11.28
C ARG A 24 -23.21 -2.84 -12.46
N VAL A 25 -22.70 -4.03 -12.20
CA VAL A 25 -22.17 -4.95 -13.20
C VAL A 25 -22.68 -6.34 -12.87
N ASN A 26 -22.90 -7.15 -13.90
CA ASN A 26 -23.13 -8.57 -13.71
C ASN A 26 -21.82 -9.30 -13.99
N PHE A 27 -21.31 -10.00 -12.99
CA PHE A 27 -20.24 -10.98 -13.16
C PHE A 27 -20.85 -12.35 -12.88
N ASP A 28 -20.65 -13.32 -13.76
CA ASP A 28 -21.17 -14.71 -13.71
C ASP A 28 -22.52 -14.90 -13.01
N GLY A 29 -23.51 -14.05 -13.31
CA GLY A 29 -24.87 -14.12 -12.75
C GLY A 29 -25.08 -13.34 -11.44
N ASP A 30 -24.02 -12.88 -10.78
CA ASP A 30 -24.10 -12.05 -9.58
C ASP A 30 -24.06 -10.56 -9.95
N GLU A 31 -25.02 -9.81 -9.39
CA GLU A 31 -24.98 -8.35 -9.45
C GLU A 31 -24.00 -7.82 -8.40
N LEU A 32 -22.98 -7.10 -8.88
CA LEU A 32 -21.98 -6.45 -8.06
C LEU A 32 -21.99 -4.94 -8.30
N LEU A 33 -21.61 -4.16 -7.29
CA LEU A 33 -21.45 -2.72 -7.38
C LEU A 33 -19.97 -2.37 -7.50
N VAL A 34 -19.51 -1.93 -8.67
CA VAL A 34 -18.14 -1.44 -8.83
C VAL A 34 -17.98 -0.14 -8.06
N VAL A 35 -16.89 -0.02 -7.31
CA VAL A 35 -16.57 1.17 -6.50
C VAL A 35 -15.17 1.72 -6.77
N ALA A 36 -14.26 0.90 -7.30
CA ALA A 36 -12.92 1.33 -7.67
C ALA A 36 -12.31 0.44 -8.77
N HIS A 37 -11.24 0.90 -9.37
CA HIS A 37 -10.41 0.13 -10.31
C HIS A 37 -8.93 0.46 -10.11
N GLU A 38 -8.03 -0.33 -10.70
CA GLU A 38 -6.60 0.01 -10.72
C GLU A 38 -6.33 1.17 -11.71
N PRO A 39 -5.63 2.25 -11.32
CA PRO A 39 -5.42 3.39 -12.22
C PRO A 39 -4.67 3.05 -13.53
N TRP A 40 -3.88 1.98 -13.52
CA TRP A 40 -3.06 1.53 -14.66
C TRP A 40 -3.74 0.45 -15.51
N GLY A 41 -4.96 0.03 -15.19
CA GLY A 41 -5.68 -0.98 -15.97
C GLY A 41 -7.15 -1.10 -15.58
N ARG A 42 -8.05 -1.10 -16.58
CA ARG A 42 -9.49 -1.23 -16.37
C ARG A 42 -9.98 -2.68 -16.22
N GLU A 43 -9.06 -3.63 -16.34
CA GLU A 43 -9.36 -5.06 -16.35
C GLU A 43 -9.64 -5.59 -14.93
N LEU A 44 -9.16 -4.92 -13.89
CA LEU A 44 -9.45 -5.25 -12.49
C LEU A 44 -10.40 -4.23 -11.87
N LEU A 45 -11.59 -4.70 -11.50
CA LEU A 45 -12.61 -3.92 -10.79
C LEU A 45 -12.70 -4.36 -9.34
N LEU A 46 -12.70 -3.40 -8.41
CA LEU A 46 -13.13 -3.65 -7.05
C LEU A 46 -14.61 -3.39 -6.91
N CYS A 47 -15.28 -4.41 -6.41
CA CYS A 47 -16.72 -4.53 -6.38
C CYS A 47 -17.22 -4.82 -4.97
N LEU A 48 -18.42 -4.33 -4.66
CA LEU A 48 -19.20 -4.73 -3.49
C LEU A 48 -20.27 -5.73 -3.90
N SER A 49 -20.30 -6.85 -3.21
CA SER A 49 -21.45 -7.77 -3.24
C SER A 49 -22.65 -7.21 -2.47
N ALA A 50 -23.85 -7.76 -2.70
CA ALA A 50 -25.03 -7.42 -1.92
C ALA A 50 -24.86 -7.63 -0.40
N GLY A 51 -24.01 -8.59 0.00
CA GLY A 51 -23.66 -8.83 1.41
C GLY A 51 -22.60 -7.89 1.98
N GLY A 52 -22.13 -6.89 1.22
CA GLY A 52 -21.14 -5.90 1.65
C GLY A 52 -19.68 -6.38 1.61
N LYS A 53 -19.41 -7.59 1.12
CA LYS A 53 -18.05 -8.08 0.86
C LYS A 53 -17.42 -7.33 -0.30
N VAL A 54 -16.12 -7.05 -0.18
CA VAL A 54 -15.29 -6.47 -1.22
C VAL A 54 -14.64 -7.60 -2.02
N ILE A 55 -14.76 -7.53 -3.34
CA ILE A 55 -14.31 -8.55 -4.29
C ILE A 55 -13.53 -7.85 -5.41
N ALA A 56 -12.36 -8.38 -5.75
CA ALA A 56 -11.66 -8.02 -6.98
C ALA A 56 -12.19 -8.93 -8.11
N ALA A 57 -12.64 -8.35 -9.22
CA ALA A 57 -13.21 -9.06 -10.36
C ALA A 57 -12.58 -8.57 -11.66
N GLY A 58 -12.15 -9.50 -12.51
CA GLY A 58 -11.46 -9.22 -13.77
C GLY A 58 -11.04 -10.50 -14.49
N ASP A 59 -10.99 -10.49 -15.83
CA ASP A 59 -10.57 -11.63 -16.65
C ASP A 59 -11.25 -12.98 -16.31
N GLY A 60 -12.54 -12.95 -15.96
CA GLY A 60 -13.32 -14.13 -15.58
C GLY A 60 -12.94 -14.74 -14.21
N ILE A 61 -12.16 -14.01 -13.40
CA ILE A 61 -11.70 -14.44 -12.08
C ILE A 61 -12.24 -13.47 -11.03
N ARG A 62 -12.54 -14.03 -9.86
CA ARG A 62 -12.89 -13.26 -8.66
C ARG A 62 -12.01 -13.63 -7.50
N LYS A 63 -11.62 -12.63 -6.73
CA LYS A 63 -10.89 -12.81 -5.48
C LYS A 63 -11.54 -12.07 -4.35
N PHE A 64 -11.58 -12.74 -3.21
CA PHE A 64 -11.97 -12.12 -1.96
C PHE A 64 -10.93 -11.08 -1.54
N VAL A 65 -11.40 -9.88 -1.19
CA VAL A 65 -10.56 -8.77 -0.71
C VAL A 65 -10.84 -8.57 0.78
N ASN A 66 -12.09 -8.29 1.15
CA ASN A 66 -12.49 -8.14 2.55
C ASN A 66 -13.95 -8.53 2.77
N GLY A 67 -14.29 -8.90 4.01
CA GLY A 67 -15.64 -9.25 4.42
C GLY A 67 -16.58 -8.05 4.48
N ARG A 68 -16.04 -6.84 4.67
CA ARG A 68 -16.79 -5.58 4.79
C ARG A 68 -16.04 -4.42 4.16
N LEU A 69 -16.77 -3.47 3.59
CA LEU A 69 -16.20 -2.21 3.06
C LEU A 69 -15.41 -1.43 4.13
N SER A 70 -15.88 -1.39 5.38
CA SER A 70 -15.18 -0.67 6.46
C SER A 70 -13.79 -1.26 6.74
N SER A 71 -13.67 -2.59 6.77
CA SER A 71 -12.39 -3.27 6.97
C SER A 71 -11.47 -2.98 5.79
N PHE A 72 -11.98 -3.05 4.56
CA PHE A 72 -11.22 -2.70 3.37
C PHE A 72 -10.65 -1.27 3.40
N LEU A 73 -11.45 -0.28 3.78
CA LEU A 73 -10.99 1.10 3.94
C LEU A 73 -9.93 1.23 5.05
N GLY A 74 -10.08 0.49 6.14
CA GLY A 74 -9.08 0.41 7.21
C GLY A 74 -7.76 -0.19 6.71
N PHE A 75 -7.83 -1.23 5.87
CA PHE A 75 -6.64 -1.82 5.27
C PHE A 75 -5.90 -0.81 4.38
N LEU A 76 -6.63 -0.11 3.51
CA LEU A 76 -6.07 0.94 2.65
C LEU A 76 -5.41 2.07 3.46
N ALA A 77 -6.07 2.54 4.51
CA ALA A 77 -5.52 3.62 5.34
C ALA A 77 -4.21 3.22 6.02
N LEU A 78 -4.12 1.99 6.53
CA LEU A 78 -2.89 1.45 7.11
C LEU A 78 -1.78 1.26 6.07
N TYR A 79 -2.14 0.84 4.86
CA TYR A 79 -1.21 0.73 3.74
C TYR A 79 -0.63 2.09 3.34
N GLU A 80 -1.48 3.11 3.21
CA GLU A 80 -1.06 4.48 2.91
C GLU A 80 -0.16 5.04 4.01
N ALA A 81 -0.48 4.78 5.28
CA ALA A 81 0.36 5.19 6.41
C ALA A 81 1.73 4.50 6.39
N PHE A 82 1.79 3.21 6.03
CA PHE A 82 3.04 2.48 5.83
C PHE A 82 3.89 3.11 4.71
N GLN A 83 3.28 3.42 3.56
CA GLN A 83 3.98 4.07 2.46
C GLN A 83 4.53 5.45 2.85
N GLU A 84 3.75 6.25 3.59
CA GLU A 84 4.21 7.56 4.06
C GLU A 84 5.41 7.46 5.01
N GLN A 85 5.39 6.49 5.92
CA GLN A 85 6.54 6.19 6.79
C GLN A 85 7.76 5.75 5.99
N ALA A 86 7.58 4.92 4.96
CA ALA A 86 8.66 4.50 4.09
C ALA A 86 9.27 5.68 3.30
N ARG A 87 8.43 6.60 2.80
CA ARG A 87 8.86 7.82 2.09
C ARG A 87 9.64 8.76 2.99
N SER A 88 9.09 9.10 4.15
CA SER A 88 9.72 9.99 5.13
C SER A 88 11.02 9.42 5.72
N GLY A 89 11.11 8.09 5.86
CA GLY A 89 12.33 7.39 6.26
C GLY A 89 13.41 7.30 5.18
N SER A 90 13.07 7.53 3.91
CA SER A 90 14.00 7.62 2.80
C SER A 90 14.54 9.05 2.66
N SER A 91 15.45 9.45 3.56
CA SER A 91 16.22 10.68 3.36
C SER A 91 17.06 10.51 2.09
N GLY A 92 16.63 11.12 0.99
CA GLY A 92 17.33 11.08 -0.29
C GLY A 92 18.75 11.69 -0.20
N PRO A 93 19.55 11.65 -1.28
CA PRO A 93 20.85 12.28 -1.29
C PRO A 93 20.71 13.78 -0.97
N VAL A 94 21.20 14.18 0.20
CA VAL A 94 21.18 15.58 0.63
C VAL A 94 22.21 16.34 -0.19
N VAL A 95 21.75 17.15 -1.15
CA VAL A 95 22.59 18.08 -1.91
C VAL A 95 22.75 19.35 -1.08
N TYR A 96 23.96 19.62 -0.61
CA TYR A 96 24.28 20.86 0.11
C TYR A 96 24.66 21.95 -0.88
N SER A 97 24.17 23.16 -0.64
CA SER A 97 24.72 24.36 -1.26
C SER A 97 26.13 24.65 -0.75
N GLN A 98 26.89 25.44 -1.51
CA GLN A 98 28.25 25.83 -1.15
C GLN A 98 28.32 26.54 0.21
N SER A 99 27.35 27.40 0.52
CA SER A 99 27.25 28.11 1.80
C SER A 99 26.98 27.17 2.98
N GLU A 100 26.16 26.14 2.80
CA GLU A 100 25.88 25.15 3.84
C GLU A 100 27.10 24.27 4.13
N MET A 101 27.85 23.92 3.08
CA MET A 101 29.11 23.17 3.24
C MET A 101 30.19 24.02 3.93
N GLN A 102 30.27 25.32 3.61
CA GLN A 102 31.17 26.26 4.26
C GLN A 102 30.85 26.40 5.76
N ALA A 103 29.58 26.61 6.10
CA ALA A 103 29.12 26.72 7.49
C ALA A 103 29.42 25.45 8.30
N ARG A 104 29.29 24.27 7.68
CA ARG A 104 29.65 22.99 8.30
C ARG A 104 31.15 22.85 8.54
N LEU A 105 31.97 23.29 7.59
CA LEU A 105 33.43 23.24 7.73
C LEU A 105 33.90 24.17 8.85
N GLU A 106 33.27 25.32 9.00
CA GLU A 106 33.53 26.25 10.10
C GLU A 106 33.08 25.69 11.45
N ALA A 107 31.90 25.08 11.53
CA ALA A 107 31.43 24.39 12.73
C ALA A 107 32.37 23.23 13.12
N PHE A 108 32.87 22.47 12.14
CA PHE A 108 33.88 21.43 12.36
C PHE A 108 35.19 22.01 12.89
N ARG A 109 35.67 23.12 12.33
CA ARG A 109 36.88 23.82 12.79
C ARG A 109 36.75 24.37 14.22
N ARG A 110 35.53 24.76 14.63
CA ARG A 110 35.24 25.20 16.00
C ARG A 110 34.99 24.04 16.99
N GLY A 111 35.00 22.79 16.53
CA GLY A 111 34.69 21.62 17.35
C GLY A 111 33.20 21.46 17.70
N GLU A 112 32.33 22.22 17.04
CA GLU A 112 30.87 22.26 17.27
C GLU A 112 30.10 21.25 16.41
N PHE A 113 30.79 20.26 15.84
CA PHE A 113 30.16 19.27 14.98
C PHE A 113 29.28 18.33 15.82
N GLN A 114 27.98 18.62 15.87
CA GLN A 114 27.02 17.71 16.47
C GLN A 114 26.82 16.53 15.53
N ALA A 115 26.99 15.31 16.05
CA ALA A 115 26.52 14.11 15.37
C ALA A 115 25.04 14.36 15.02
N ARG A 116 24.68 14.14 13.76
CA ARG A 116 23.28 14.23 13.36
C ARG A 116 22.46 13.40 14.35
N PRO A 117 21.31 13.89 14.84
CA PRO A 117 20.35 13.01 15.46
C PRO A 117 20.18 11.83 14.52
N THR A 118 20.31 10.61 15.04
CA THR A 118 19.97 9.42 14.28
C THR A 118 18.49 9.54 13.99
N GLU A 119 18.12 10.19 12.89
CA GLU A 119 16.75 10.12 12.38
C GLU A 119 16.45 8.63 12.33
N GLN A 120 15.40 8.24 13.07
CA GLN A 120 15.10 6.85 13.33
C GLN A 120 14.83 6.21 11.98
N ARG A 121 15.84 5.51 11.46
CA ARG A 121 15.80 4.94 10.12
C ARG A 121 14.60 4.03 10.08
N PHE A 122 13.69 4.28 9.14
CA PHE A 122 12.48 3.49 8.98
C PHE A 122 12.83 2.00 8.97
N ASN A 123 12.30 1.28 9.97
CA ASN A 123 12.48 -0.15 10.09
C ASN A 123 11.30 -0.83 9.39
N ARG A 124 11.53 -1.20 8.13
CA ARG A 124 10.51 -1.77 7.25
C ARG A 124 9.89 -3.03 7.83
N ASP A 125 10.69 -3.94 8.39
CA ASP A 125 10.21 -5.24 8.89
C ASP A 125 9.25 -5.04 10.08
N VAL A 126 9.59 -4.13 10.99
CA VAL A 126 8.73 -3.77 12.12
C VAL A 126 7.44 -3.10 11.64
N ALA A 127 7.54 -2.22 10.64
CA ALA A 127 6.38 -1.54 10.07
C ALA A 127 5.43 -2.52 9.36
N ILE A 128 5.95 -3.47 8.58
CA ILE A 128 5.17 -4.54 7.94
C ILE A 128 4.49 -5.40 9.01
N SER A 129 5.24 -5.87 10.02
CA SER A 129 4.68 -6.71 11.08
C SER A 129 3.57 -6.00 11.87
N THR A 130 3.75 -4.71 12.17
CA THR A 130 2.73 -3.89 12.85
C THR A 130 1.47 -3.76 12.00
N MET A 131 1.64 -3.42 10.71
CA MET A 131 0.52 -3.29 9.78
C MET A 131 -0.25 -4.61 9.62
N ALA A 132 0.45 -5.74 9.49
CA ALA A 132 -0.16 -7.07 9.36
C ALA A 132 -0.97 -7.47 10.61
N ALA A 133 -0.51 -7.11 11.82
CA ALA A 133 -1.24 -7.35 13.07
C ALA A 133 -2.54 -6.54 13.13
N GLU A 134 -2.50 -5.27 12.72
CA GLU A 134 -3.68 -4.40 12.64
C GLU A 134 -4.68 -4.92 11.59
N TRP A 135 -4.20 -5.31 10.41
CA TRP A 135 -5.03 -5.95 9.37
C TRP A 135 -5.69 -7.24 9.88
N THR A 136 -4.96 -8.08 10.60
CA THR A 136 -5.51 -9.30 11.21
C THR A 136 -6.65 -8.98 12.17
N THR A 137 -6.54 -7.89 12.94
CA THR A 137 -7.57 -7.44 13.88
C THR A 137 -8.82 -6.93 13.15
N LEU A 138 -8.64 -6.25 12.01
CA LEU A 138 -9.73 -5.68 11.22
C LEU A 138 -10.52 -6.71 10.41
N ASP A 139 -9.83 -7.68 9.81
CA ASP A 139 -10.44 -8.75 9.00
C ASP A 139 -9.44 -9.91 8.76
N PRO A 140 -9.42 -10.94 9.62
CA PRO A 140 -8.47 -12.03 9.49
C PRO A 140 -8.71 -12.88 8.23
N ALA A 141 -9.94 -12.92 7.72
CA ALA A 141 -10.25 -13.67 6.49
C ALA A 141 -9.60 -13.04 5.25
N ALA A 142 -9.32 -11.73 5.28
CA ALA A 142 -8.66 -11.02 4.18
C ALA A 142 -7.18 -11.40 4.02
N LEU A 143 -6.60 -12.02 5.05
CA LEU A 143 -5.22 -12.51 5.08
C LEU A 143 -5.10 -14.03 4.95
N ALA A 144 -6.21 -14.74 4.68
CA ALA A 144 -6.16 -16.16 4.40
C ALA A 144 -5.32 -16.43 3.13
N GLU A 145 -4.72 -17.62 3.05
CA GLU A 145 -3.88 -18.02 1.92
C GLU A 145 -4.59 -17.79 0.57
N GLY A 146 -3.92 -17.07 -0.34
CA GLY A 146 -4.43 -16.79 -1.69
C GLY A 146 -5.46 -15.66 -1.77
N ALA A 147 -5.87 -15.06 -0.64
CA ALA A 147 -6.64 -13.83 -0.59
C ALA A 147 -5.83 -12.64 -1.15
N TRP A 148 -6.53 -11.58 -1.55
CA TRP A 148 -5.89 -10.46 -2.24
C TRP A 148 -4.82 -9.77 -1.37
N TRP A 149 -5.12 -9.50 -0.10
CA TRP A 149 -4.17 -8.85 0.82
C TRP A 149 -3.04 -9.77 1.29
N SER A 150 -3.24 -11.09 1.33
CA SER A 150 -2.16 -12.05 1.59
C SER A 150 -1.06 -11.93 0.52
N VAL A 151 -1.44 -11.83 -0.76
CA VAL A 151 -0.46 -11.64 -1.85
C VAL A 151 0.23 -10.28 -1.76
N VAL A 152 -0.50 -9.21 -1.43
CA VAL A 152 0.11 -7.88 -1.23
C VAL A 152 1.11 -7.91 -0.07
N LEU A 153 0.80 -8.61 1.02
CA LEU A 153 1.69 -8.75 2.15
C LEU A 153 2.97 -9.51 1.78
N GLU A 154 2.85 -10.64 1.08
CA GLU A 154 3.99 -11.41 0.58
C GLU A 154 4.90 -10.54 -0.31
N GLN A 155 4.33 -9.76 -1.22
CA GLN A 155 5.09 -8.85 -2.08
C GLN A 155 5.83 -7.75 -1.30
N LEU A 156 5.25 -7.26 -0.19
CA LEU A 156 5.90 -6.28 0.68
C LEU A 156 7.09 -6.88 1.43
N GLU A 157 6.92 -8.11 1.93
CA GLU A 157 7.96 -8.88 2.62
C GLU A 157 9.12 -9.23 1.68
N ASP A 158 8.82 -9.60 0.43
CA ASP A 158 9.80 -9.86 -0.62
C ASP A 158 10.48 -8.59 -1.17
N GLY A 159 10.04 -7.40 -0.75
CA GLY A 159 10.55 -6.12 -1.23
C GLY A 159 10.26 -5.85 -2.72
N GLN A 160 9.23 -6.49 -3.27
CA GLN A 160 8.83 -6.35 -4.67
C GLN A 160 7.99 -5.08 -4.93
N ILE A 161 7.49 -4.47 -3.85
CA ILE A 161 6.65 -3.27 -3.79
C ILE A 161 6.98 -2.40 -2.58
#